data_AF-A0A367I5A5-F1
#
_entry.id   AF-A0A367I5A5-F1
#
_cell.length_a   1.000
_cell.length_b   1.000
_cell.length_c   1.000
_cell.angle_alpha   90.00
_cell.angle_beta   90.00
_cell.angle_gamma   90.00
#
_symmetry.space_group_name_H-M   'P 1'
#
loop_
_entity.id
_entity.type
_entity.pdbx_description
1 polymer ?
#
loop_
_entity_poly.entity_id
_entity_poly.type
_entity_poly.pdbx_seq_one_letter_code
_entity_poly.pdbx_strand_id
1 'polypeptide(L)'
;MRPVILSLLLVCSTCVGCLSDNSDSEGITLIVHFEDANGTIIESYIDGNLDSTTGVTIRFDFSNTASGHQLVAFGVDISNDGTNLAIHPDEGSIIDVEFTEHGIHDLVAYAEDERGYRVHLPIVIRMDLRMDWTDTDTYNPSPLIIDPIPLNEGTSAASIFIDSTVENPNLIENIGGGRDVEITWRLVDQQEDACQNRNEVVSEGETVRWQTIHFNTFEVHELRIDYNEGQDLIDVYQTVTIQYPQLESIPYPEI
;
A
#
# COMPACT_ATOMS: atom_id res chain seq x y z
N MET A 1 -76.58 33.41 -30.00
CA MET A 1 -76.00 33.37 -31.36
C MET A 1 -74.58 33.93 -31.31
N ARG A 2 -73.58 33.10 -31.60
CA ARG A 2 -72.25 33.52 -32.09
C ARG A 2 -72.41 33.99 -33.57
N PRO A 3 -71.46 34.61 -34.30
CA PRO A 3 -70.02 34.84 -34.02
C PRO A 3 -69.42 36.15 -34.67
N VAL A 4 -68.08 36.19 -34.66
CA VAL A 4 -67.14 36.83 -35.61
C VAL A 4 -66.87 38.33 -35.46
N ILE A 5 -65.66 38.66 -35.01
CA ILE A 5 -64.60 39.33 -35.79
C ILE A 5 -63.37 39.37 -34.86
N LEU A 6 -62.22 38.88 -35.32
CA LEU A 6 -60.97 39.60 -35.06
C LEU A 6 -59.86 39.14 -36.01
N SER A 7 -59.40 40.08 -36.82
CA SER A 7 -58.16 40.06 -37.58
C SER A 7 -57.05 40.69 -36.72
N LEU A 8 -55.85 40.12 -36.67
CA LEU A 8 -54.62 40.84 -36.30
C LEU A 8 -53.39 40.03 -36.78
N LEU A 9 -52.76 40.43 -37.89
CA LEU A 9 -51.57 41.29 -37.98
C LEU A 9 -50.26 40.62 -37.52
N LEU A 10 -49.49 40.24 -38.54
CA LEU A 10 -48.08 39.88 -38.55
C LEU A 10 -47.22 41.07 -38.08
N VAL A 11 -46.11 40.82 -37.38
CA VAL A 11 -44.75 41.37 -37.62
C VAL A 11 -43.85 41.30 -36.36
N CYS A 12 -42.66 40.73 -36.58
CA CYS A 12 -41.37 40.94 -35.89
C CYS A 12 -41.03 40.29 -34.53
N SER A 13 -39.89 39.59 -34.63
CA SER A 13 -38.74 39.59 -33.72
C SER A 13 -38.56 38.36 -32.85
N THR A 14 -37.66 37.51 -33.37
CA THR A 14 -36.82 36.55 -32.67
C THR A 14 -36.23 37.12 -31.40
N CYS A 15 -36.72 36.67 -30.25
CA CYS A 15 -35.96 36.65 -29.00
C CYS A 15 -35.68 35.18 -28.65
N VAL A 16 -34.77 34.55 -29.38
CA VAL A 16 -34.05 33.39 -28.85
C VAL A 16 -32.97 33.98 -27.94
N GLY A 17 -33.39 34.34 -26.73
CA GLY A 17 -32.48 34.67 -25.63
C GLY A 17 -32.06 33.38 -24.95
N CYS A 18 -31.17 32.62 -25.57
CA CYS A 18 -30.33 31.70 -24.82
C CYS A 18 -29.31 32.59 -24.11
N LEU A 19 -29.58 32.96 -22.87
CA LEU A 19 -28.53 33.39 -21.95
C LEU A 19 -27.67 32.14 -21.72
N SER A 20 -26.67 31.94 -22.57
CA SER A 20 -25.50 31.17 -22.17
C SER A 20 -24.74 32.09 -21.23
N ASP A 21 -25.01 31.94 -19.94
CA ASP A 21 -24.25 32.60 -18.90
C ASP A 21 -22.79 32.15 -19.06
N ASN A 22 -21.95 33.10 -19.42
CA ASN A 22 -20.54 32.88 -19.67
C ASN A 22 -19.79 33.68 -18.59
N SER A 23 -19.02 32.94 -17.80
CA SER A 23 -17.99 33.34 -16.83
C SER A 23 -18.44 34.10 -15.57
N ASP A 24 -18.60 33.35 -14.48
CA ASP A 24 -17.66 33.41 -13.34
C ASP A 24 -17.64 32.00 -12.70
N SER A 25 -16.50 31.32 -12.70
CA SER A 25 -16.36 30.06 -11.95
C SER A 25 -16.29 30.38 -10.46
N GLU A 26 -17.44 30.60 -9.83
CA GLU A 26 -17.55 30.76 -8.37
C GLU A 26 -17.22 29.48 -7.58
N GLY A 27 -16.88 28.39 -8.26
CA GLY A 27 -16.52 27.11 -7.64
C GLY A 27 -15.03 26.93 -7.44
N ILE A 28 -14.69 26.00 -6.54
CA ILE A 28 -13.32 25.53 -6.35
C ILE A 28 -12.93 24.60 -7.52
N THR A 29 -11.82 24.91 -8.17
CA THR A 29 -11.12 23.99 -9.09
C THR A 29 -10.04 23.26 -8.30
N LEU A 30 -10.38 22.07 -7.80
CA LEU A 30 -9.49 21.23 -7.01
C LEU A 30 -8.47 20.51 -7.92
N ILE A 31 -7.19 20.78 -7.70
CA ILE A 31 -6.07 20.11 -8.37
C ILE A 31 -5.09 19.66 -7.30
N VAL A 32 -4.91 18.34 -7.18
CA VAL A 32 -4.02 17.72 -6.21
C VAL A 32 -3.01 16.87 -6.98
N HIS A 33 -1.74 17.22 -6.86
CA HIS A 33 -0.64 16.46 -7.44
C HIS A 33 -0.03 15.54 -6.37
N PHE A 34 0.30 14.33 -6.77
CA PHE A 34 1.06 13.36 -5.99
C PHE A 34 1.89 12.53 -6.98
N GLU A 35 3.13 12.22 -6.63
CA GLU A 35 4.07 11.51 -7.51
C GLU A 35 3.82 10.00 -7.48
N ASP A 36 3.54 9.46 -6.30
CA ASP A 36 3.33 8.05 -6.06
C ASP A 36 1.92 7.78 -5.52
N ALA A 37 1.32 6.70 -5.99
CA ALA A 37 0.07 6.16 -5.46
C ALA A 37 0.26 4.78 -4.83
N ASN A 38 1.51 4.32 -4.76
CA ASN A 38 1.84 3.05 -4.15
C ASN A 38 3.17 3.14 -3.38
N GLY A 39 3.42 2.14 -2.55
CA GLY A 39 4.66 2.02 -1.81
C GLY A 39 4.81 0.64 -1.20
N THR A 40 5.96 0.41 -0.57
CA THR A 40 6.24 -0.83 0.17
C THR A 40 6.71 -0.47 1.57
N ILE A 41 5.95 -0.89 2.57
CA ILE A 41 6.36 -0.83 3.97
C ILE A 41 7.38 -1.95 4.20
N ILE A 42 8.44 -1.65 4.92
CA ILE A 42 9.52 -2.61 5.19
C ILE A 42 9.58 -2.90 6.68
N GLU A 43 9.45 -4.16 7.04
CA GLU A 43 9.71 -4.65 8.40
C GLU A 43 11.01 -5.45 8.41
N SER A 44 11.88 -5.18 9.38
CA SER A 44 13.11 -5.93 9.59
C SER A 44 13.00 -6.75 10.86
N TYR A 45 13.34 -8.04 10.76
CA TYR A 45 13.33 -8.99 11.87
C TYR A 45 14.72 -9.59 12.07
N ILE A 46 15.13 -9.70 13.34
CA ILE A 46 16.37 -10.32 13.76
C ILE A 46 16.03 -11.36 14.83
N ASP A 47 16.44 -12.61 14.61
CA ASP A 47 16.24 -13.74 15.51
C ASP A 47 14.76 -13.89 15.93
N GLY A 48 13.84 -13.72 14.96
CA GLY A 48 12.40 -13.80 15.18
C GLY A 48 11.74 -12.57 15.81
N ASN A 49 12.50 -11.53 16.17
CA ASN A 49 11.96 -10.30 16.78
C ASN A 49 11.92 -9.17 15.77
N LEU A 50 10.84 -8.39 15.76
CA LEU A 50 10.76 -7.15 14.99
C LEU A 50 11.80 -6.15 15.52
N ASP A 51 12.75 -5.79 14.66
CA ASP A 51 13.78 -4.79 14.95
C ASP A 51 13.31 -3.39 14.55
N SER A 52 12.73 -3.25 13.34
CA SER A 52 12.30 -1.95 12.83
C SER A 52 11.20 -2.05 11.77
N THR A 53 10.44 -0.96 11.62
CA THR A 53 9.43 -0.76 10.56
C THR A 53 9.71 0.57 9.87
N THR A 54 9.76 0.56 8.54
CA THR A 54 9.92 1.74 7.69
C THR A 54 8.64 1.96 6.90
N GLY A 55 7.93 3.06 7.19
CA GLY A 55 6.73 3.48 6.48
C GLY A 55 7.02 4.18 5.15
N VAL A 56 5.96 4.59 4.48
CA VAL A 56 6.00 5.34 3.21
C VAL A 56 5.33 6.69 3.41
N THR A 57 5.94 7.78 2.94
CA THR A 57 5.31 9.10 2.95
C THR A 57 4.89 9.49 1.53
N ILE A 58 3.61 9.76 1.34
CA ILE A 58 3.07 10.29 0.07
C ILE A 58 2.78 11.77 0.24
N ARG A 59 3.25 12.56 -0.71
CA ARG A 59 3.07 14.02 -0.74
C ARG A 59 1.89 14.40 -1.62
N PHE A 60 0.95 15.16 -1.06
CA PHE A 60 -0.18 15.76 -1.77
C PHE A 60 0.01 17.27 -1.89
N ASP A 61 0.14 17.76 -3.12
CA ASP A 61 0.37 19.17 -3.45
C ASP A 61 -0.89 19.82 -4.05
N PHE A 62 -1.43 20.79 -3.32
CA PHE A 62 -2.61 21.58 -3.65
C PHE A 62 -2.25 22.92 -4.31
N SER A 63 -0.98 23.19 -4.65
CA SER A 63 -0.51 24.49 -5.15
C SER A 63 -1.21 24.98 -6.42
N ASN A 64 -1.79 24.06 -7.20
CA ASN A 64 -2.55 24.37 -8.42
C ASN A 64 -4.06 24.46 -8.18
N THR A 65 -4.53 24.26 -6.95
CA THR A 65 -5.94 24.45 -6.58
C THR A 65 -6.28 25.93 -6.55
N ALA A 66 -7.40 26.29 -7.16
CA ALA A 66 -7.87 27.67 -7.26
C ALA A 66 -9.36 27.77 -6.91
N SER A 67 -9.80 28.93 -6.44
CA SER A 67 -11.21 29.20 -6.15
C SER A 67 -11.56 30.65 -6.49
N GLY A 68 -12.84 30.90 -6.79
CA GLY A 68 -13.39 32.24 -6.90
C GLY A 68 -13.56 32.96 -5.56
N HIS A 69 -13.52 32.22 -4.44
CA HIS A 69 -13.58 32.73 -3.06
C HIS A 69 -12.27 32.39 -2.31
N GLN A 70 -12.02 33.04 -1.17
CA GLN A 70 -10.84 32.74 -0.38
C GLN A 70 -10.87 31.28 0.10
N LEU A 71 -9.84 30.51 -0.23
CA LEU A 71 -9.63 29.16 0.30
C LEU A 71 -9.22 29.27 1.78
N VAL A 72 -9.79 28.41 2.61
CA VAL A 72 -9.55 28.38 4.06
C VAL A 72 -8.98 27.04 4.55
N ALA A 73 -9.08 25.98 3.75
CA ALA A 73 -8.45 24.70 4.08
C ALA A 73 -8.09 23.90 2.82
N PHE A 74 -6.93 23.25 2.88
CA PHE A 74 -6.64 22.03 2.14
C PHE A 74 -6.63 20.87 3.11
N GLY A 75 -7.10 19.70 2.70
CA GLY A 75 -7.06 18.54 3.56
C GLY A 75 -7.09 17.20 2.85
N VAL A 76 -6.72 16.18 3.60
CA VAL A 76 -6.74 14.78 3.21
C VAL A 76 -7.39 13.99 4.35
N ASP A 77 -8.56 13.42 4.06
CA ASP A 77 -9.25 12.49 4.93
C ASP A 77 -8.83 11.06 4.57
N ILE A 78 -8.43 10.26 5.55
CA ILE A 78 -8.15 8.83 5.38
C ILE A 78 -9.35 8.06 5.93
N SER A 79 -10.07 7.38 5.06
CA SER A 79 -11.39 6.81 5.39
C SER A 79 -11.31 5.65 6.37
N ASN A 80 -10.20 4.91 6.35
CA ASN A 80 -10.09 3.63 7.04
C ASN A 80 -9.70 3.77 8.53
N ASP A 81 -8.99 4.84 8.91
CA ASP A 81 -8.56 5.09 10.30
C ASP A 81 -9.23 6.34 10.94
N GLY A 82 -9.93 7.14 10.13
CA GLY A 82 -10.58 8.38 10.57
C GLY A 82 -9.64 9.58 10.73
N THR A 83 -8.40 9.46 10.26
CA THR A 83 -7.42 10.55 10.27
C THR A 83 -7.83 11.64 9.28
N ASN A 84 -7.75 12.90 9.72
CA ASN A 84 -7.93 14.07 8.87
C ASN A 84 -6.74 15.01 9.08
N LEU A 85 -6.00 15.26 8.00
CA LEU A 85 -4.90 16.18 7.96
C LEU A 85 -5.34 17.40 7.17
N ALA A 86 -5.25 18.59 7.77
CA ALA A 86 -5.64 19.83 7.13
C ALA A 86 -4.64 20.95 7.43
N ILE A 87 -4.45 21.82 6.44
CA ILE A 87 -3.59 23.00 6.52
C ILE A 87 -4.34 24.23 6.01
N HIS A 88 -4.02 25.39 6.58
CA HIS A 88 -4.52 26.66 6.05
C HIS A 88 -3.67 27.06 4.82
N PRO A 89 -4.28 27.59 3.74
CA PRO A 89 -3.53 27.98 2.53
C PRO A 89 -2.41 29.01 2.74
N ASP A 90 -2.48 29.79 3.83
CA ASP A 90 -1.43 30.74 4.22
C ASP A 90 -0.20 30.06 4.88
N GLU A 91 -0.37 28.84 5.40
CA GLU A 91 0.71 28.06 6.03
C GLU A 91 1.44 27.19 5.01
N GLY A 92 0.73 26.76 3.96
CA GLY A 92 1.28 26.01 2.85
C GLY A 92 0.19 25.36 1.98
N SER A 93 0.64 24.61 0.99
CA SER A 93 -0.20 23.89 0.03
C SER A 93 0.15 22.39 -0.05
N ILE A 94 1.03 21.90 0.83
CA ILE A 94 1.55 20.54 0.77
C ILE A 94 1.16 19.79 2.05
N ILE A 95 0.58 18.60 1.88
CA ILE A 95 0.27 17.67 2.97
C ILE A 95 1.05 16.38 2.73
N ASP A 96 1.94 16.05 3.66
CA ASP A 96 2.67 14.78 3.67
C ASP A 96 1.88 13.78 4.55
N VAL A 97 1.56 12.61 4.00
CA VAL A 97 0.82 11.54 4.68
C VAL A 97 1.72 10.32 4.85
N GLU A 98 1.95 9.90 6.08
CA GLU A 98 2.74 8.72 6.41
C GLU A 98 1.84 7.48 6.53
N PHE A 99 2.25 6.41 5.85
CA PHE A 99 1.61 5.10 5.88
C PHE A 99 2.54 4.10 6.55
N THR A 100 2.07 3.50 7.65
CA THR A 100 2.79 2.45 8.38
C THR A 100 2.08 1.09 8.32
N GLU A 101 0.88 1.05 7.71
CA GLU A 101 0.08 -0.16 7.56
C GLU A 101 -0.08 -0.52 6.09
N HIS A 102 0.13 -1.79 5.76
CA HIS A 102 -0.07 -2.30 4.40
C HIS A 102 -1.55 -2.49 4.11
N GLY A 103 -1.92 -2.42 2.84
CA GLY A 103 -3.32 -2.46 2.40
C GLY A 103 -3.63 -1.49 1.29
N ILE A 104 -4.90 -1.52 0.88
CA ILE A 104 -5.49 -0.51 0.00
C ILE A 104 -6.14 0.56 0.89
N HIS A 105 -5.69 1.80 0.76
CA HIS A 105 -6.15 2.94 1.54
C HIS A 105 -7.02 3.85 0.69
N ASP A 106 -8.23 4.15 1.18
CA ASP A 106 -9.17 5.06 0.54
C ASP A 106 -9.08 6.45 1.17
N LEU A 107 -8.63 7.42 0.39
CA LEU A 107 -8.44 8.80 0.81
C LEU A 107 -9.41 9.74 0.09
N VAL A 108 -9.71 10.86 0.72
CA VAL A 108 -10.43 11.97 0.11
C VAL A 108 -9.64 13.25 0.32
N ALA A 109 -8.99 13.72 -0.74
CA ALA A 109 -8.42 15.07 -0.74
C ALA A 109 -9.53 16.09 -0.93
N TYR A 110 -9.44 17.23 -0.25
CA TYR A 110 -10.44 18.29 -0.34
C TYR A 110 -9.85 19.69 -0.23
N ALA A 111 -10.61 20.65 -0.75
CA ALA A 111 -10.38 22.06 -0.50
C ALA A 111 -11.71 22.71 -0.09
N GLU A 112 -11.62 23.66 0.85
CA GLU A 112 -12.77 24.40 1.38
C GLU A 112 -12.54 25.92 1.28
N ASP A 113 -13.59 26.66 0.96
CA ASP A 113 -13.58 28.12 0.91
C ASP A 113 -14.24 28.77 2.14
N GLU A 114 -14.11 30.09 2.25
CA GLU A 114 -14.64 30.89 3.37
C GLU A 114 -16.18 30.85 3.50
N ARG A 115 -16.88 30.35 2.48
CA ARG A 115 -18.34 30.17 2.48
C ARG A 115 -18.74 28.78 2.97
N GLY A 116 -17.77 27.93 3.30
CA GLY A 116 -17.95 26.53 3.70
C GLY A 116 -18.27 25.61 2.53
N TYR A 117 -18.02 26.04 1.29
CA TYR A 117 -18.16 25.17 0.13
C TYR A 117 -16.92 24.28 0.02
N ARG A 118 -17.13 22.97 -0.10
CA ARG A 118 -16.07 21.97 -0.16
C ARG A 118 -16.16 21.16 -1.46
N VAL A 119 -15.02 20.97 -2.11
CA VAL A 119 -14.85 20.06 -3.25
C VAL A 119 -13.91 18.93 -2.84
N HIS A 120 -14.21 17.73 -3.32
CA HIS A 120 -13.53 16.49 -2.93
C HIS A 120 -12.96 15.77 -4.16
N LEU A 121 -11.84 15.08 -3.96
CA LEU A 121 -11.20 14.18 -4.91
C LEU A 121 -10.90 12.86 -4.19
N PRO A 122 -11.60 11.76 -4.53
CA PRO A 122 -11.25 10.44 -4.01
C PRO A 122 -9.92 9.97 -4.61
N ILE A 123 -9.04 9.41 -3.77
CA ILE A 123 -7.72 8.90 -4.12
C ILE A 123 -7.54 7.54 -3.45
N VAL A 124 -7.04 6.56 -4.19
CA VAL A 124 -6.74 5.21 -3.68
C VAL A 124 -5.23 5.04 -3.65
N ILE A 125 -4.68 4.63 -2.52
CA ILE A 125 -3.25 4.40 -2.32
C ILE A 125 -3.00 2.92 -1.98
N ARG A 126 -1.98 2.30 -2.59
CA ARG A 126 -1.63 0.89 -2.37
C ARG A 126 -0.33 0.75 -1.58
N MET A 127 -0.38 0.12 -0.42
CA MET A 127 0.81 -0.18 0.39
C MET A 127 1.02 -1.69 0.43
N ASP A 128 2.07 -2.16 -0.25
CA ASP A 128 2.56 -3.54 -0.13
C ASP A 128 3.40 -3.68 1.17
N LEU A 129 3.58 -4.91 1.67
CA LEU A 129 4.49 -5.19 2.79
C LEU A 129 5.67 -6.02 2.32
N ARG A 130 6.87 -5.67 2.76
CA ARG A 130 8.07 -6.51 2.67
C ARG A 130 8.61 -6.77 4.06
N MET A 131 8.83 -8.04 4.37
CA MET A 131 9.45 -8.49 5.61
C MET A 131 10.84 -9.02 5.27
N ASP A 132 11.89 -8.38 5.79
CA ASP A 132 13.27 -8.84 5.72
C ASP A 132 13.63 -9.46 7.06
N TRP A 133 13.86 -10.76 7.08
CA TRP A 133 14.05 -11.55 8.29
C TRP A 133 15.39 -12.26 8.24
N THR A 134 16.09 -12.29 9.38
CA THR A 134 17.41 -12.94 9.50
C THR A 134 17.55 -13.62 10.85
N ASP A 135 18.15 -14.80 10.86
CA ASP A 135 18.54 -15.56 12.06
C ASP A 135 19.83 -16.31 11.73
N THR A 136 20.92 -15.97 12.42
CA THR A 136 22.28 -16.47 12.11
C THR A 136 22.83 -17.31 13.25
N ASP A 137 23.76 -18.21 12.93
CA ASP A 137 24.45 -19.05 13.91
C ASP A 137 23.46 -19.86 14.77
N THR A 138 22.44 -20.49 14.14
CA THR A 138 21.37 -21.21 14.85
C THR A 138 21.21 -22.68 14.42
N TYR A 139 20.70 -23.51 15.34
CA TYR A 139 20.18 -24.86 15.04
C TYR A 139 18.64 -24.91 15.03
N ASN A 140 18.00 -23.83 15.46
CA ASN A 140 16.56 -23.76 15.64
C ASN A 140 16.09 -22.38 15.18
N PRO A 141 16.05 -22.15 13.85
CA PRO A 141 15.57 -20.89 13.29
C PRO A 141 14.20 -20.55 13.85
N SER A 142 14.03 -19.30 14.27
CA SER A 142 12.72 -18.84 14.74
C SER A 142 11.72 -18.83 13.58
N PRO A 143 10.43 -19.08 13.82
CA PRO A 143 9.44 -18.95 12.77
C PRO A 143 9.19 -17.49 12.38
N LEU A 144 8.89 -17.26 11.11
CA LEU A 144 8.38 -15.97 10.62
C LEU A 144 6.86 -16.04 10.47
N ILE A 145 6.16 -15.21 11.24
CA ILE A 145 4.71 -15.01 11.09
C ILE A 145 4.45 -14.09 9.90
N ILE A 146 3.54 -14.47 9.02
CA ILE A 146 3.14 -13.70 7.85
C ILE A 146 1.64 -13.42 7.97
N ASP A 147 1.28 -12.17 8.22
CA ASP A 147 -0.10 -11.72 8.28
C ASP A 147 -0.47 -10.92 7.01
N PRO A 148 -1.17 -11.54 6.03
CA PRO A 148 -1.60 -10.86 4.82
C PRO A 148 -2.90 -10.04 4.99
N ILE A 149 -3.51 -10.06 6.17
CA ILE A 149 -4.78 -9.39 6.44
C ILE A 149 -4.48 -7.92 6.76
N PRO A 150 -4.95 -6.95 5.95
CA PRO A 150 -4.69 -5.55 6.24
C PRO A 150 -5.46 -5.09 7.48
N LEU A 151 -4.81 -4.33 8.37
CA LEU A 151 -5.44 -3.76 9.56
C LEU A 151 -6.53 -2.74 9.24
N ASN A 152 -6.42 -2.10 8.08
CA ASN A 152 -7.35 -1.07 7.61
C ASN A 152 -8.70 -1.63 7.10
N GLU A 153 -8.97 -2.93 7.31
CA GLU A 153 -10.16 -3.67 6.84
C GLU A 153 -10.43 -3.55 5.32
N GLY A 154 -9.41 -3.17 4.55
CA GLY A 154 -9.51 -2.93 3.12
C GLY A 154 -9.52 -4.19 2.27
N THR A 155 -9.25 -4.01 0.98
CA THR A 155 -9.14 -5.12 0.02
C THR A 155 -8.04 -6.08 0.47
N SER A 156 -8.32 -7.40 0.51
CA SER A 156 -7.33 -8.42 0.84
C SER A 156 -6.14 -8.43 -0.12
N ALA A 157 -4.96 -8.87 0.36
CA ALA A 157 -3.78 -9.03 -0.48
C ALA A 157 -4.05 -10.03 -1.62
N ALA A 158 -3.37 -9.85 -2.76
CA ALA A 158 -3.47 -10.71 -3.93
C ALA A 158 -2.59 -11.96 -3.80
N SER A 159 -1.41 -11.82 -3.21
CA SER A 159 -0.43 -12.90 -3.09
C SER A 159 0.65 -12.62 -2.06
N ILE A 160 1.28 -13.69 -1.58
CA ILE A 160 2.50 -13.69 -0.76
C ILE A 160 3.62 -14.28 -1.62
N PHE A 161 4.69 -13.53 -1.82
CA PHE A 161 5.95 -14.00 -2.40
C PHE A 161 6.94 -14.31 -1.29
N ILE A 162 7.61 -15.46 -1.38
CA ILE A 162 8.59 -15.89 -0.39
C ILE A 162 9.89 -16.16 -1.13
N ASP A 163 10.97 -15.60 -0.60
CA ASP A 163 12.34 -15.82 -1.00
C ASP A 163 13.18 -16.15 0.22
N SER A 164 13.49 -17.42 0.42
CA SER A 164 14.24 -17.89 1.58
C SER A 164 15.54 -18.53 1.16
N THR A 165 16.62 -18.13 1.83
CA THR A 165 17.96 -18.63 1.64
C THR A 165 18.47 -19.19 2.96
N VAL A 166 19.08 -20.37 2.91
CA VAL A 166 19.75 -21.00 4.05
C VAL A 166 21.19 -21.27 3.65
N GLU A 167 22.12 -20.82 4.48
CA GLU A 167 23.56 -21.00 4.32
C GLU A 167 24.09 -21.90 5.44
N ASN A 168 24.96 -22.83 5.08
CA ASN A 168 25.78 -23.59 6.01
C ASN A 168 27.21 -23.02 5.94
N PRO A 169 27.58 -22.07 6.82
CA PRO A 169 28.85 -21.36 6.71
C PRO A 169 30.06 -22.30 6.87
N ASN A 170 31.18 -21.96 6.22
CA ASN A 170 32.43 -22.73 6.37
C ASN A 170 32.96 -22.64 7.80
N LEU A 171 33.16 -23.79 8.45
CA LEU A 171 33.80 -23.85 9.76
C LEU A 171 35.33 -23.80 9.57
N ILE A 172 35.98 -22.71 9.98
CA ILE A 172 37.43 -22.54 9.82
C ILE A 172 38.20 -23.63 10.61
N GLU A 173 38.75 -24.61 9.90
CA GLU A 173 39.85 -25.54 10.23
C GLU A 173 40.02 -26.04 11.69
N ASN A 174 38.97 -26.18 12.51
CA ASN A 174 39.12 -26.64 13.91
C ASN A 174 38.35 -27.94 14.21
N ILE A 175 39.12 -29.04 14.26
CA ILE A 175 38.86 -30.28 15.02
C ILE A 175 37.42 -30.82 14.91
N GLY A 176 36.97 -31.16 13.70
CA GLY A 176 35.67 -31.81 13.51
C GLY A 176 35.25 -32.00 12.06
N GLY A 177 35.61 -31.04 11.20
CA GLY A 177 35.11 -30.90 9.82
C GLY A 177 33.64 -30.48 9.82
N GLY A 178 33.25 -29.53 8.95
CA GLY A 178 31.84 -29.26 8.73
C GLY A 178 31.15 -30.43 8.04
N ARG A 179 29.82 -30.42 8.12
CA ARG A 179 28.94 -31.50 7.70
C ARG A 179 27.71 -30.93 7.03
N ASP A 180 27.16 -31.73 6.14
CA ASP A 180 25.90 -31.43 5.50
C ASP A 180 24.77 -31.32 6.55
N VAL A 181 23.89 -30.34 6.33
CA VAL A 181 22.69 -30.10 7.13
C VAL A 181 21.47 -30.38 6.28
N GLU A 182 20.53 -31.18 6.77
CA GLU A 182 19.23 -31.40 6.14
C GLU A 182 18.19 -30.46 6.75
N ILE A 183 17.53 -29.67 5.91
CA ILE A 183 16.48 -28.74 6.32
C ILE A 183 15.16 -28.98 5.58
N THR A 184 14.07 -28.53 6.17
CA THR A 184 12.77 -28.45 5.51
C THR A 184 12.18 -27.05 5.66
N TRP A 185 11.95 -26.35 4.56
CA TRP A 185 11.04 -25.20 4.58
C TRP A 185 9.59 -25.67 4.65
N ARG A 186 8.80 -25.03 5.51
CA ARG A 186 7.36 -25.25 5.61
C ARG A 186 6.63 -23.93 5.71
N LEU A 187 5.67 -23.72 4.82
CA LEU A 187 4.62 -22.72 4.99
C LEU A 187 3.40 -23.45 5.55
N VAL A 188 2.94 -23.05 6.74
CA VAL A 188 1.76 -23.61 7.41
C VAL A 188 0.71 -22.53 7.64
N ASP A 189 -0.55 -22.93 7.73
CA ASP A 189 -1.66 -22.07 8.12
C ASP A 189 -1.89 -22.07 9.65
N GLN A 190 -2.89 -21.31 10.12
CA GLN A 190 -3.26 -21.23 11.55
C GLN A 190 -3.71 -22.57 12.16
N GLN A 191 -4.08 -23.55 11.33
CA GLN A 191 -4.49 -24.88 11.78
C GLN A 191 -3.33 -25.88 11.79
N GLU A 192 -2.11 -25.42 11.54
CA GLU A 192 -0.88 -26.23 11.44
C GLU A 192 -0.84 -27.16 10.22
N ASP A 193 -1.74 -26.95 9.25
CA ASP A 193 -1.74 -27.70 8.01
C ASP A 193 -0.68 -27.13 7.05
N ALA A 194 0.04 -28.03 6.39
CA ALA A 194 1.10 -27.63 5.47
C ALA A 194 0.52 -27.10 4.16
N CYS A 195 0.67 -25.80 3.91
CA CYS A 195 0.31 -25.16 2.64
C CYS A 195 1.33 -25.52 1.55
N GLN A 196 2.62 -25.40 1.87
CA GLN A 196 3.74 -25.71 0.96
C GLN A 196 4.94 -26.19 1.77
N ASN A 197 5.77 -27.05 1.18
CA ASN A 197 7.03 -27.46 1.80
C ASN A 197 8.11 -27.76 0.75
N ARG A 198 9.35 -27.73 1.19
CA ARG A 198 10.51 -28.17 0.42
C ARG A 198 11.61 -28.67 1.35
N ASN A 199 12.17 -29.84 1.07
CA ASN A 199 13.33 -30.39 1.77
C ASN A 199 14.59 -30.18 0.91
N GLU A 200 15.72 -29.92 1.54
CA GLU A 200 17.02 -29.79 0.88
C GLU A 200 18.17 -30.15 1.84
N VAL A 201 19.30 -30.53 1.27
CA VAL A 201 20.57 -30.73 1.99
C VAL A 201 21.52 -29.58 1.65
N VAL A 202 22.14 -28.99 2.67
CA VAL A 202 23.07 -27.86 2.56
C VAL A 202 24.46 -28.32 2.98
N SER A 203 25.34 -28.52 2.00
CA SER A 203 26.72 -28.93 2.28
C SER A 203 27.51 -27.82 2.98
N GLU A 204 28.62 -28.17 3.63
CA GLU A 204 29.52 -27.19 4.24
C GLU A 204 29.95 -26.12 3.23
N GLY A 205 29.80 -24.85 3.62
CA GLY A 205 30.15 -23.70 2.79
C GLY A 205 29.19 -23.40 1.64
N GLU A 206 28.07 -24.13 1.55
CA GLU A 206 27.07 -23.94 0.50
C GLU A 206 25.84 -23.15 0.98
N THR A 207 25.06 -22.72 0.00
CA THR A 207 23.83 -21.97 0.19
C THR A 207 22.74 -22.56 -0.71
N VAL A 208 21.55 -22.74 -0.14
CA VAL A 208 20.37 -23.20 -0.87
C VAL A 208 19.27 -22.14 -0.80
N ARG A 209 18.41 -22.08 -1.82
CA ARG A 209 17.36 -21.06 -1.94
C ARG A 209 16.04 -21.67 -2.36
N TRP A 210 14.96 -21.23 -1.71
CA TRP A 210 13.59 -21.55 -2.07
C TRP A 210 12.81 -20.26 -2.38
N GLN A 211 12.26 -20.22 -3.59
CA GLN A 211 11.38 -19.15 -4.04
C GLN A 211 10.00 -19.74 -4.35
N THR A 212 8.95 -19.13 -3.83
CA THR A 212 7.57 -19.58 -4.06
C THR A 212 6.58 -18.42 -4.00
N ILE A 213 5.37 -18.69 -4.48
CA ILE A 213 4.22 -17.80 -4.40
C ILE A 213 3.07 -18.56 -3.73
N HIS A 214 2.34 -17.85 -2.87
CA HIS A 214 1.17 -18.35 -2.17
C HIS A 214 -0.01 -17.37 -2.37
N PHE A 215 -1.22 -17.91 -2.51
CA PHE A 215 -2.41 -17.13 -2.88
C PHE A 215 -3.51 -17.15 -1.82
N ASN A 216 -3.39 -17.97 -0.76
CA ASN A 216 -4.30 -17.82 0.37
C ASN A 216 -3.82 -16.63 1.19
N THR A 217 -4.61 -15.55 1.18
CA THR A 217 -4.29 -14.28 1.85
C THR A 217 -5.37 -13.90 2.86
N PHE A 218 -6.24 -14.85 3.21
CA PHE A 218 -7.37 -14.65 4.11
C PHE A 218 -7.11 -15.16 5.53
N GLU A 219 -5.90 -15.67 5.79
CA GLU A 219 -5.48 -16.17 7.09
C GLU A 219 -3.99 -15.89 7.32
N VAL A 220 -3.58 -15.95 8.59
CA VAL A 220 -2.18 -15.82 8.99
C VAL A 220 -1.44 -17.12 8.66
N HIS A 221 -0.21 -16.98 8.19
CA HIS A 221 0.67 -18.10 7.89
C HIS A 221 1.92 -18.04 8.75
N GLU A 222 2.61 -19.16 8.85
CA GLU A 222 3.91 -19.26 9.50
C GLU A 222 4.90 -19.94 8.56
N LEU A 223 6.02 -19.27 8.30
CA LEU A 223 7.15 -19.81 7.55
C LEU A 223 8.17 -20.35 8.54
N ARG A 224 8.40 -21.67 8.48
CA ARG A 224 9.32 -22.41 9.34
C ARG A 224 10.46 -23.00 8.53
N ILE A 225 11.62 -23.10 9.18
CA ILE A 225 12.72 -23.94 8.71
C ILE A 225 12.99 -24.97 9.79
N ASP A 226 12.61 -26.21 9.50
CA ASP A 226 12.90 -27.34 10.36
C ASP A 226 14.33 -27.80 10.09
N TYR A 227 15.18 -27.74 11.10
CA TYR A 227 16.50 -28.39 11.08
C TYR A 227 16.31 -29.88 11.37
N ASN A 228 16.40 -30.73 10.34
CA ASN A 228 16.06 -32.15 10.47
C ASN A 228 17.24 -32.97 10.99
N GLU A 229 18.40 -32.86 10.34
CA GLU A 229 19.62 -33.60 10.65
C GLU A 229 20.85 -32.74 10.36
N GLY A 230 21.94 -32.92 11.13
CA GLY A 230 23.16 -32.14 10.97
C GLY A 230 23.83 -31.82 12.31
N GLN A 231 24.99 -31.16 12.23
CA GLN A 231 25.72 -30.67 13.41
C GLN A 231 26.29 -29.26 13.25
N ASP A 232 26.09 -28.64 12.09
CA ASP A 232 26.59 -27.30 11.79
C ASP A 232 25.49 -26.28 12.03
N LEU A 233 25.87 -25.10 12.51
CA LEU A 233 24.97 -23.95 12.62
C LEU A 233 24.64 -23.46 11.21
N ILE A 234 23.43 -22.95 11.03
CA ILE A 234 23.00 -22.36 9.76
C ILE A 234 22.67 -20.89 9.93
N ASP A 235 22.81 -20.16 8.83
CA ASP A 235 22.31 -18.81 8.69
C ASP A 235 21.09 -18.83 7.77
N VAL A 236 20.04 -18.12 8.17
CA VAL A 236 18.80 -18.05 7.43
C VAL A 236 18.45 -16.61 7.11
N TYR A 237 18.19 -16.36 5.84
CA TYR A 237 17.78 -15.06 5.31
C TYR A 237 16.46 -15.23 4.57
N GLN A 238 15.46 -14.41 4.89
CA GLN A 238 14.14 -14.48 4.27
C GLN A 238 13.71 -13.09 3.84
N THR A 239 13.17 -12.99 2.63
CA THR A 239 12.38 -11.85 2.18
C THR A 239 10.99 -12.35 1.82
N VAL A 240 9.99 -11.87 2.54
CA VAL A 240 8.57 -12.12 2.23
C VAL A 240 7.96 -10.83 1.72
N THR A 241 7.14 -10.90 0.66
CA THR A 241 6.42 -9.74 0.13
C THR A 241 4.94 -10.05 0.01
N ILE A 242 4.10 -9.25 0.66
CA ILE A 242 2.65 -9.28 0.57
C ILE A 242 2.24 -8.22 -0.44
N GLN A 243 1.67 -8.64 -1.56
CA GLN A 243 1.30 -7.75 -2.66
C GLN A 243 -0.21 -7.57 -2.73
N TYR A 244 -0.65 -6.33 -2.86
CA TYR A 244 -2.05 -5.98 -3.07
C TYR A 244 -2.41 -5.83 -4.55
N PRO A 245 -3.69 -6.01 -4.90
CA PRO A 245 -4.18 -5.74 -6.25
C PRO A 245 -3.89 -4.30 -6.68
N GLN A 246 -3.52 -4.10 -7.96
CA GLN A 246 -3.26 -2.77 -8.52
C GLN A 246 -4.58 -2.01 -8.71
N LEU A 247 -5.04 -1.37 -7.64
CA LEU A 247 -6.27 -0.58 -7.57
C LEU A 247 -6.00 0.89 -7.24
N GLU A 248 -4.72 1.26 -7.07
CA GLU A 248 -4.32 2.62 -6.79
C GLU A 248 -4.74 3.61 -7.88
N SER A 249 -4.93 4.86 -7.48
CA SER A 249 -5.20 5.96 -8.41
C SER A 249 -3.99 6.22 -9.30
N ILE A 250 -4.24 6.71 -10.51
CA ILE A 250 -3.16 7.11 -11.41
C ILE A 250 -2.62 8.47 -10.91
N PRO A 251 -1.31 8.57 -10.58
CA PRO A 251 -0.69 9.87 -10.29
C PRO A 251 -0.94 10.85 -11.43
N TYR A 252 -1.19 12.12 -11.11
CA TYR A 252 -1.36 13.13 -12.14
C TYR A 252 -0.07 13.18 -12.98
N PRO A 253 -0.13 13.03 -14.32
CA PRO A 253 1.08 13.02 -15.14
C PRO A 253 1.79 14.38 -15.01
N GLU A 254 3.12 14.35 -14.83
CA GLU A 254 3.95 15.53 -15.06
C GLU A 254 3.67 16.04 -16.49
N ILE A 255 3.25 17.30 -16.61
CA ILE A 255 3.04 17.98 -17.91
C ILE A 255 4.35 18.59 -18.37
#